data_AF-A0A3M0XV96-F1
#
_entry.id   AF-A0A3M0XV96-F1
#
_cell.length_a   1.000
_cell.length_b   1.000
_cell.length_c   1.000
_cell.angle_alpha   90.00
_cell.angle_beta   90.00
_cell.angle_gamma   90.00
#
_symmetry.space_group_name_H-M   'P 1'
#
loop_
_entity.id
_entity.type
_entity.pdbx_description
1 polymer ?
#
loop_
_entity_poly.entity_id
_entity_poly.type
_entity_poly.pdbx_seq_one_letter_code
_entity_poly.pdbx_strand_id
1 'polypeptide(L)'
;LYGWLRSRVRSGFGAAVLSGIGFAVLHGLPVLIPALSVIGLALAIVYERSGSLWPAIITHGVFNAFMVAALYTALAAGVGPP
;
A
#
# COMPACT_ATOMS: atom_id res chain seq x y z
N LEU A 1 7.65 5.85 -6.25
CA LEU A 1 8.79 5.03 -5.75
C LEU A 1 9.07 3.83 -6.65
N TYR A 2 8.11 2.91 -6.83
CA TYR A 2 8.29 1.69 -7.65
C TYR A 2 8.92 1.92 -9.03
N GLY A 3 8.39 2.83 -9.86
CA GLY A 3 8.93 3.07 -11.20
C GLY A 3 10.41 3.49 -11.21
N TRP A 4 10.86 4.23 -10.19
CA TRP A 4 12.27 4.59 -10.01
C TRP A 4 13.12 3.39 -9.56
N LEU A 5 12.61 2.54 -8.67
CA LEU A 5 13.29 1.30 -8.28
C LEU A 5 13.37 0.32 -9.45
N ARG A 6 12.32 0.23 -10.26
CA ARG A 6 12.21 -0.67 -11.41
C ARG A 6 13.25 -0.39 -12.50
N SER A 7 13.72 0.85 -12.61
CA SER A 7 14.80 1.22 -13.54
C SER A 7 16.21 0.95 -13.00
N ARG A 8 16.37 0.69 -11.69
CA ARG A 8 17.67 0.43 -11.04
C ARG A 8 17.86 -1.00 -10.56
N VAL A 9 16.76 -1.72 -10.29
CA VAL A 9 16.75 -3.09 -9.78
C VAL A 9 16.34 -4.04 -10.90
N ARG A 10 17.17 -5.03 -11.21
CA ARG A 10 16.89 -6.02 -12.27
C ARG A 10 15.64 -6.87 -11.99
N SER A 11 15.40 -7.21 -10.73
CA SER A 11 14.23 -7.98 -10.31
C SER A 11 13.02 -7.08 -10.12
N GLY A 12 12.00 -7.22 -10.97
CA GLY A 12 10.73 -6.50 -10.83
C GLY A 12 10.03 -6.80 -9.50
N PHE A 13 10.12 -8.04 -9.01
CA PHE A 13 9.62 -8.43 -7.69
C PHE A 13 10.42 -7.77 -6.57
N GLY A 14 11.75 -7.75 -6.66
CA GLY A 14 12.61 -7.08 -5.69
C GLY A 14 12.33 -5.57 -5.61
N ALA A 15 12.15 -4.91 -6.75
CA ALA A 15 11.74 -3.50 -6.81
C ALA A 15 10.37 -3.26 -6.14
N ALA A 16 9.43 -4.20 -6.30
CA ALA A 16 8.10 -4.11 -5.73
C ALA A 16 8.12 -4.27 -4.20
N VAL A 17 8.88 -5.25 -3.69
CA VAL A 17 9.09 -5.46 -2.25
C VAL A 17 9.75 -4.23 -1.60
N LEU A 18 10.83 -3.72 -2.20
CA LEU A 18 11.49 -2.51 -1.70
C LEU A 18 10.57 -1.29 -1.73
N SER A 19 9.75 -1.15 -2.77
CA SER A 19 8.76 -0.07 -2.84
C SER A 19 7.68 -0.21 -1.77
N GLY A 20 7.21 -1.44 -1.50
CA GLY A 20 6.20 -1.71 -0.48
C GLY A 20 6.71 -1.42 0.93
N ILE A 21 7.91 -1.89 1.28
CA ILE A 21 8.53 -1.61 2.58
C ILE A 21 8.78 -0.10 2.74
N GLY A 22 9.34 0.56 1.72
CA GLY A 22 9.58 2.01 1.76
C GLY A 22 8.27 2.80 1.94
N PHE A 23 7.21 2.41 1.24
CA PHE A 23 5.88 2.98 1.41
C PHE A 23 5.40 2.82 2.86
N ALA A 24 5.51 1.62 3.44
CA ALA A 24 5.06 1.33 4.79
C ALA A 24 5.82 2.13 5.86
N VAL A 25 7.15 2.22 5.76
CA VAL A 25 7.99 2.97 6.71
C VAL A 25 7.64 4.46 6.69
N LEU A 26 7.36 5.04 5.53
CA LEU A 26 7.00 6.45 5.39
C LEU A 26 5.65 6.82 6.05
N HIS A 27 4.82 5.85 6.42
CA HIS A 27 3.59 6.11 7.18
C HIS A 27 3.83 6.35 8.67
N GLY A 28 5.03 6.05 9.19
CA GLY A 28 5.43 6.41 10.55
C GLY A 28 4.74 5.63 11.68
N LEU A 29 3.97 4.58 11.36
CA LEU A 29 3.27 3.75 12.34
C LEU A 29 3.82 2.31 12.31
N PRO A 30 4.71 1.93 13.24
CA PRO A 30 5.38 0.62 13.22
C PRO A 30 4.42 -0.57 13.17
N VAL A 31 3.30 -0.48 13.91
CA VAL A 31 2.26 -1.53 13.96
C VAL A 31 1.61 -1.76 12.59
N LEU A 32 1.59 -0.74 11.72
CA LEU A 32 0.99 -0.83 10.40
C LEU A 32 1.99 -1.27 9.32
N ILE A 33 3.30 -1.35 9.62
CA ILE A 33 4.32 -1.69 8.63
C ILE A 33 4.00 -3.00 7.88
N PRO A 34 3.59 -4.11 8.53
CA PRO A 34 3.27 -5.34 7.82
C PRO A 34 2.12 -5.16 6.82
N ALA A 35 1.00 -4.58 7.26
CA ALA A 35 -0.17 -4.37 6.43
C ALA A 35 0.09 -3.38 5.28
N LEU A 36 0.77 -2.27 5.58
CA LEU A 36 1.11 -1.25 4.59
C LEU A 36 2.13 -1.74 3.55
N SER A 37 3.03 -2.66 3.94
CA SER A 37 3.97 -3.29 3.00
C SER A 37 3.24 -4.16 1.99
N VAL A 38 2.19 -4.89 2.43
CA VAL A 38 1.37 -5.74 1.56
C VAL A 38 0.61 -4.92 0.54
N ILE A 39 -0.09 -3.86 0.96
CA ILE A 39 -0.80 -2.99 0.00
C ILE A 39 0.18 -2.26 -0.92
N GLY A 40 1.33 -1.80 -0.41
CA GLY A 40 2.36 -1.18 -1.24
C GLY A 40 2.91 -2.12 -2.32
N LEU A 41 3.11 -3.40 -1.99
CA LEU A 41 3.46 -4.44 -2.96
C LEU A 41 2.34 -4.67 -3.98
N ALA A 42 1.09 -4.74 -3.54
CA ALA A 42 -0.06 -4.90 -4.43
C ALA A 42 -0.18 -3.74 -5.43
N LEU A 43 0.00 -2.49 -4.98
CA LEU A 43 -0.01 -1.31 -5.86
C LEU A 43 1.10 -1.36 -6.91
N ALA A 44 2.31 -1.80 -6.53
CA ALA A 44 3.41 -1.99 -7.47
C ALA A 44 3.09 -3.07 -8.52
N ILE A 45 2.47 -4.18 -8.12
CA ILE A 45 2.05 -5.26 -9.04
C ILE A 45 0.94 -4.77 -9.98
N VAL A 46 -0.06 -4.05 -9.47
CA VAL A 46 -1.15 -3.49 -10.28
C VAL A 46 -0.60 -2.51 -11.32
N TYR A 47 0.33 -1.64 -10.93
CA TYR A 47 1.00 -0.73 -11.86
C TYR A 47 1.80 -1.50 -12.92
N GLU A 48 2.65 -2.46 -12.53
CA GLU A 48 3.49 -3.22 -13.47
C GLU A 48 2.63 -4.00 -14.48
N ARG A 49 1.51 -4.58 -14.05
CA ARG A 49 0.61 -5.35 -14.93
C ARG A 49 -0.24 -4.47 -15.85
N SER A 50 -0.64 -3.30 -15.38
CA SER A 50 -1.53 -2.42 -16.16
C SER A 50 -0.79 -1.41 -17.03
N GLY A 51 0.48 -1.13 -16.74
CA GLY A 51 1.24 -0.04 -17.38
C GLY A 51 0.66 1.35 -17.14
N SER A 52 -0.30 1.49 -16.22
CA SER A 52 -1.04 2.72 -15.96
C SER A 52 -1.06 3.05 -14.47
N LEU A 53 -1.02 4.33 -14.14
CA LEU A 53 -1.15 4.78 -12.75
C LEU A 53 -2.59 4.71 -12.25
N TRP A 54 -3.58 4.82 -13.14
CA TRP A 54 -5.00 4.89 -12.75
C TRP A 54 -5.49 3.68 -11.97
N PRO A 55 -5.21 2.42 -12.39
CA PRO A 55 -5.60 1.26 -11.60
C PRO A 55 -5.01 1.27 -10.20
N ALA A 56 -3.73 1.64 -10.05
CA ALA A 56 -3.10 1.75 -8.73
C ALA A 56 -3.71 2.87 -7.87
N ILE A 57 -4.02 4.04 -8.47
CA ILE A 57 -4.72 5.14 -7.78
C ILE A 57 -6.08 4.68 -7.27
N ILE A 58 -6.87 4.02 -8.13
CA ILE A 58 -8.21 3.52 -7.78
C ILE A 58 -8.09 2.46 -6.68
N THR A 59 -7.20 1.48 -6.82
CA THR A 59 -6.98 0.45 -5.79
C THR A 59 -6.59 1.07 -4.45
N HIS A 60 -5.68 2.05 -4.45
CA HIS A 60 -5.27 2.73 -3.23
C HIS A 60 -6.43 3.52 -2.59
N GLY A 61 -7.19 4.26 -3.41
CA GLY A 61 -8.37 4.99 -2.95
C GLY A 61 -9.44 4.08 -2.35
N VAL A 62 -9.72 2.94 -2.99
CA VAL A 62 -10.67 1.93 -2.49
C VAL A 62 -10.20 1.33 -1.18
N PHE A 63 -8.91 0.97 -1.07
CA PHE A 63 -8.34 0.46 0.19
C PHE A 63 -8.49 1.49 1.31
N ASN A 64 -8.17 2.76 1.07
CA ASN A 64 -8.30 3.81 2.08
C ASN A 64 -9.76 4.03 2.48
N ALA A 65 -10.69 4.08 1.51
CA ALA A 65 -12.11 4.21 1.78
C ALA A 65 -12.63 3.05 2.64
N PHE A 66 -12.22 1.82 2.33
CA PHE A 66 -12.54 0.64 3.12
C PHE A 66 -11.98 0.73 4.54
N MET A 67 -10.71 1.10 4.70
CA MET A 67 -10.08 1.22 6.03
C MET A 67 -10.74 2.30 6.89
N VAL A 68 -11.10 3.44 6.28
CA VAL A 68 -11.83 4.52 6.97
C VAL A 68 -13.22 4.03 7.40
N ALA A 69 -13.96 3.38 6.50
CA ALA A 69 -15.26 2.81 6.84
C ALA A 69 -15.14 1.78 7.96
N ALA A 70 -14.17 0.86 7.88
CA ALA A 70 -13.91 -0.15 8.90
C ALA A 70 -13.60 0.49 10.26
N LEU A 71 -12.75 1.51 10.30
CA LEU A 71 -12.44 2.26 11.52
C LEU A 71 -13.71 2.86 12.14
N TYR A 72 -14.53 3.57 11.36
CA TYR A 72 -15.75 4.17 11.89
C TYR A 72 -16.77 3.11 12.34
N THR A 73 -16.87 1.97 11.66
CA THR A 73 -17.73 0.86 12.12
C THR A 73 -17.23 0.26 13.43
N ALA A 74 -15.91 0.13 13.63
CA ALA A 74 -15.33 -0.38 14.86
C ALA A 74 -15.57 0.59 16.03
N LEU A 75 -15.36 1.89 15.82
CA LEU A 75 -15.65 2.93 16.81
C LEU A 75 -17.14 2.94 17.19
N ALA A 76 -18.04 2.80 16.20
CA ALA A 76 -19.49 2.72 16.44
C ALA A 76 -19.90 1.45 17.22
N ALA A 77 -19.13 0.36 17.09
CA ALA A 77 -19.30 -0.87 17.86
C ALA A 77 -18.70 -0.80 19.28
N GLY A 78 -18.15 0.36 19.68
CA GLY A 78 -17.54 0.57 21.00
C GLY A 78 -16.10 0.07 21.12
N VAL A 79 -15.44 -0.28 20.01
CA VAL A 79 -14.00 -0.59 20.01
C VAL A 79 -13.24 0.72 20.21
N GLY A 80 -12.49 0.83 21.31
CA GLY A 80 -11.64 1.99 21.57
C GLY A 80 -10.46 2.06 20.59
N PRO A 81 -9.90 3.26 20.35
CA PRO A 81 -8.64 3.37 19.62
C PRO A 81 -7.53 2.61 20.35
N PRO A 82 -6.57 2.02 19.62
CA PRO A 82 -5.38 1.44 20.22
C PRO A 82 -4.50 2.48 20.92
#